data_AF-A0A3D1Q8M4-F1
#
_entry.id   AF-A0A3D1Q8M4-F1
#
_cell.length_a   1.000
_cell.length_b   1.000
_cell.length_c   1.000
_cell.angle_alpha   90.00
_cell.angle_beta   90.00
_cell.angle_gamma   90.00
#
_symmetry.space_group_name_H-M   'P 1'
#
loop_
_entity.id
_entity.type
_entity.pdbx_description
1 polymer ?
#
loop_
_entity_poly.entity_id
_entity_poly.type
_entity_poly.pdbx_seq_one_letter_code
_entity_poly.pdbx_strand_id
1 'polypeptide(L)'
;ANHPLDCMTCDKLGACKLADYCYQYGVKESAFQGEKHSYAIDESNPFIIRDLNKCILCGACVRACEEMTGKDNLSYLHRGFHRKATTAGDVPYIDSDCVFCGQCVAVCPTGALTKKSMAEKARRWDLERVTTTCPFCGTGCNFDLAVNQGKVIGVLSNPDAPVNGRSLCVKGRFGWDFIYNEKRLKTPLIKRNGKFEEASWDEAFELIAQKFNENKAKNGPDSFAALSSARCTNEENFLVQKFTRAHLGTNNVDHCARTCHAPSVAGLANSFGSGAMTNIIAEISDEAELLFL
;
A
#
# COMPACT_ATOMS: atom_id res chain seq x y z
N ALA A 1 -2.68 33.82 -11.68
CA ALA A 1 -3.55 34.10 -12.84
C ALA A 1 -4.51 32.95 -13.12
N ASN A 2 -4.03 31.73 -13.40
CA ASN A 2 -4.84 30.59 -13.87
C ASN A 2 -5.10 29.48 -12.81
N HIS A 3 -4.61 29.62 -11.58
CA HIS A 3 -4.88 28.64 -10.51
C HIS A 3 -6.14 29.06 -9.71
N PRO A 4 -7.04 28.11 -9.36
CA PRO A 4 -8.21 28.42 -8.53
C PRO A 4 -7.81 28.85 -7.12
N LEU A 5 -8.63 29.71 -6.50
CA LEU A 5 -8.42 30.21 -5.13
C LEU A 5 -9.25 29.39 -4.12
N ASP A 6 -9.08 28.07 -4.15
CA ASP A 6 -9.81 27.12 -3.31
C ASP A 6 -8.94 26.49 -2.22
N CYS A 7 -7.83 27.14 -1.86
CA CYS A 7 -6.86 26.62 -0.89
C CYS A 7 -7.55 26.21 0.42
N MET A 8 -8.50 27.00 0.89
CA MET A 8 -9.23 26.76 2.14
C MET A 8 -10.14 25.52 2.09
N THR A 9 -10.42 24.94 0.92
CA THR A 9 -11.20 23.71 0.77
C THR A 9 -10.40 22.58 0.13
N CYS A 10 -9.19 22.85 -0.36
CA CYS A 10 -8.33 21.86 -1.01
C CYS A 10 -7.69 20.85 -0.02
N ASP A 11 -7.78 19.56 -0.31
CA ASP A 11 -7.16 18.46 0.47
C ASP A 11 -5.63 18.46 0.50
N LYS A 12 -5.00 19.19 -0.42
CA LYS A 12 -3.54 19.29 -0.47
C LYS A 12 -3.02 20.38 0.47
N LEU A 13 -3.88 21.25 1.02
CA LEU A 13 -3.45 22.31 1.93
C LEU A 13 -2.72 21.71 3.15
N GLY A 14 -1.57 22.31 3.50
CA GLY A 14 -0.62 21.78 4.48
C GLY A 14 0.45 20.84 3.91
N ALA A 15 0.32 20.42 2.65
CA ALA A 15 1.35 19.69 1.91
C ALA A 15 1.49 20.18 0.45
N CYS A 16 0.98 21.39 0.16
CA CYS A 16 0.95 21.97 -1.18
C CYS A 16 2.15 22.90 -1.37
N LYS A 17 3.12 22.50 -2.20
CA LYS A 17 4.33 23.29 -2.44
C LYS A 17 4.03 24.64 -3.09
N LEU A 18 2.97 24.73 -3.90
CA LEU A 18 2.55 26.01 -4.47
C LEU A 18 2.10 26.98 -3.39
N ALA A 19 1.31 26.51 -2.42
CA ALA A 19 0.86 27.34 -1.29
C ALA A 19 2.06 27.75 -0.41
N ASP A 20 2.97 26.82 -0.12
CA ASP A 20 4.18 27.10 0.65
C ASP A 20 5.03 28.19 -0.01
N TYR A 21 5.25 28.11 -1.34
CA TYR A 21 6.03 29.11 -2.06
C TYR A 21 5.29 30.45 -2.19
N CYS A 22 3.98 30.46 -2.40
CA CYS A 22 3.21 31.71 -2.36
C CYS A 22 3.35 32.42 -1.01
N TYR A 23 3.28 31.66 0.10
CA TYR A 23 3.51 32.20 1.44
C TYR A 23 4.95 32.72 1.60
N GLN A 24 5.95 31.91 1.24
CA GLN A 24 7.37 32.26 1.38
C GLN A 24 7.75 33.53 0.61
N TYR A 25 7.21 33.70 -0.60
CA TYR A 25 7.52 34.85 -1.47
C TYR A 25 6.51 36.00 -1.35
N GLY A 26 5.56 35.94 -0.41
CA GLY A 26 4.59 37.02 -0.16
C GLY A 26 3.58 37.25 -1.29
N VAL A 27 3.27 36.23 -2.08
CA VAL A 27 2.27 36.30 -3.17
C VAL A 27 0.87 36.25 -2.57
N LYS A 28 0.20 37.41 -2.55
CA LYS A 28 -1.18 37.55 -2.04
C LYS A 28 -2.24 37.39 -3.12
N GLU A 29 -2.00 37.98 -4.28
CA GLU A 29 -2.90 37.94 -5.43
C GLU A 29 -2.12 37.99 -6.74
N SER A 30 -2.80 37.66 -7.83
CA SER A 30 -2.23 37.75 -9.18
C SER A 30 -2.48 39.14 -9.74
N ALA A 31 -1.43 39.89 -10.05
CA ALA A 31 -1.55 41.14 -10.80
C ALA A 31 -2.08 40.92 -12.24
N PHE A 32 -1.98 39.69 -12.75
CA PHE A 32 -2.46 39.30 -14.06
C PHE A 32 -3.88 38.76 -14.00
N GLN A 33 -4.78 39.34 -14.81
CA GLN A 33 -6.09 38.81 -15.16
C GLN A 33 -6.03 38.15 -16.54
N GLY A 34 -6.89 37.16 -16.78
CA GLY A 34 -6.93 36.45 -18.06
C GLY A 34 -7.86 35.25 -18.05
N GLU A 35 -7.89 34.54 -19.17
CA GLU A 35 -8.62 33.29 -19.31
C GLU A 35 -8.17 32.29 -18.25
N LYS A 36 -9.13 31.54 -17.71
CA LYS A 36 -8.87 30.42 -16.79
C LYS A 36 -9.34 29.13 -17.42
N HIS A 37 -8.63 28.04 -17.14
CA HIS A 37 -9.13 26.73 -17.49
C HIS A 37 -10.39 26.37 -16.72
N SER A 38 -11.28 25.66 -17.40
CA SER A 38 -12.47 25.05 -16.83
C SER A 38 -12.59 23.62 -17.38
N TYR A 39 -11.67 22.77 -16.96
CA TYR A 39 -11.67 21.35 -17.29
C TYR A 39 -12.61 20.57 -16.39
N ALA A 40 -13.25 19.53 -16.93
CA ALA A 40 -13.97 18.56 -16.14
C ALA A 40 -13.02 17.84 -15.17
N ILE A 41 -13.51 17.58 -13.96
CA ILE A 41 -12.79 16.77 -12.97
C ILE A 41 -12.93 15.31 -13.38
N ASP A 42 -11.81 14.60 -13.51
CA ASP A 42 -11.79 13.17 -13.83
C ASP A 42 -11.79 12.35 -12.53
N GLU A 43 -12.92 11.69 -12.30
CA GLU A 43 -13.14 10.75 -11.21
C GLU A 43 -13.40 9.32 -11.70
N SER A 44 -13.10 9.02 -12.97
CA SER A 44 -13.28 7.66 -13.53
C SER A 44 -12.43 6.62 -12.81
N ASN A 45 -11.27 7.03 -12.30
CA ASN A 45 -10.36 6.16 -11.54
C ASN A 45 -10.93 5.85 -10.15
N PRO A 46 -10.90 4.58 -9.69
CA PRO A 46 -11.46 4.23 -8.37
C PRO A 46 -10.67 4.81 -7.18
N PHE A 47 -9.41 5.22 -7.36
CA PHE A 47 -8.52 5.63 -6.28
C PHE A 47 -8.07 7.09 -6.34
N ILE A 48 -8.07 7.70 -7.52
CA ILE A 48 -7.46 8.99 -7.80
C ILE A 48 -8.52 9.98 -8.28
N ILE A 49 -8.50 11.20 -7.75
CA ILE A 49 -9.22 12.35 -8.31
C ILE A 49 -8.22 13.19 -9.09
N ARG A 50 -8.58 13.57 -10.32
CA ARG A 50 -7.75 14.40 -11.18
C ARG A 50 -8.47 15.69 -11.54
N ASP A 51 -7.97 16.80 -10.99
CA ASP A 51 -8.45 18.15 -11.24
C ASP A 51 -7.35 18.96 -11.92
N LEU A 52 -7.37 18.98 -13.26
CA LEU A 52 -6.35 19.69 -14.03
C LEU A 52 -6.43 21.21 -13.91
N ASN A 53 -7.52 21.78 -13.37
CA ASN A 53 -7.59 23.21 -13.09
C ASN A 53 -6.57 23.63 -12.04
N LYS A 54 -6.13 22.68 -11.19
CA LYS A 54 -5.07 22.87 -10.19
C LYS A 54 -3.67 22.51 -10.71
N CYS A 55 -3.53 22.12 -11.97
CA CYS A 55 -2.25 21.73 -12.53
C CYS A 55 -1.38 22.94 -12.82
N ILE A 56 -0.09 22.84 -12.51
CA ILE A 56 0.93 23.86 -12.82
C ILE A 56 1.89 23.41 -13.92
N LEU A 57 1.56 22.31 -14.62
CA LEU A 57 2.34 21.73 -15.71
C LEU A 57 3.83 21.48 -15.38
N CYS A 58 4.16 21.20 -14.12
CA CYS A 58 5.55 20.99 -13.66
C CYS A 58 6.22 19.71 -14.17
N GLY A 59 5.47 18.75 -14.70
CA GLY A 59 6.02 17.51 -15.29
C GLY A 59 6.38 16.43 -14.29
N ALA A 60 6.19 16.67 -12.98
CA ALA A 60 6.49 15.67 -11.96
C ALA A 60 5.71 14.36 -12.18
N CYS A 61 4.42 14.43 -12.53
CA CYS A 61 3.60 13.26 -12.80
C CYS A 61 3.99 12.50 -14.07
N VAL A 62 4.37 13.23 -15.13
CA VAL A 62 4.85 12.68 -16.41
C VAL A 62 6.13 11.89 -16.17
N ARG A 63 7.16 12.55 -15.63
CA ARG A 63 8.44 11.92 -15.29
C ARG A 63 8.27 10.74 -14.34
N ALA A 64 7.43 10.85 -13.32
CA ALA A 64 7.22 9.73 -12.40
C ALA A 64 6.52 8.51 -13.04
N CYS A 65 5.70 8.72 -14.08
CA CYS A 65 5.08 7.63 -14.82
C CYS A 65 6.08 6.94 -15.76
N GLU A 66 6.95 7.72 -16.39
CA GLU A 66 8.00 7.27 -17.30
C GLU A 66 9.19 6.68 -16.55
N GLU A 67 9.88 7.48 -15.74
CA GLU A 67 11.18 7.17 -15.14
C GLU A 67 11.07 6.20 -13.94
N MET A 68 9.99 6.26 -13.14
CA MET A 68 9.87 5.43 -11.93
C MET A 68 9.04 4.17 -12.14
N THR A 69 7.97 4.25 -12.93
CA THR A 69 7.09 3.10 -13.19
C THR A 69 7.45 2.40 -14.50
N GLY A 70 8.11 3.09 -15.44
CA GLY A 70 8.40 2.54 -16.77
C GLY A 70 7.18 2.39 -17.66
N LYS A 71 6.04 3.04 -17.33
CA LYS A 71 4.77 2.82 -18.05
C LYS A 71 4.49 3.88 -19.12
N ASP A 72 5.07 5.07 -18.98
CA ASP A 72 4.95 6.18 -19.95
C ASP A 72 3.50 6.48 -20.40
N ASN A 73 2.54 6.36 -19.48
CA ASN A 73 1.12 6.60 -19.77
C ASN A 73 0.74 8.09 -19.71
N LEU A 74 1.59 8.96 -19.18
CA LEU A 74 1.31 10.38 -19.02
C LEU A 74 2.31 11.18 -19.83
N SER A 75 1.83 12.07 -20.69
CA SER A 75 2.64 13.00 -21.45
C SER A 75 1.97 14.37 -21.52
N TYR A 76 2.52 15.28 -22.33
CA TYR A 76 1.90 16.56 -22.62
C TYR A 76 1.23 16.54 -23.98
N LEU A 77 -0.07 16.84 -24.00
CA LEU A 77 -0.83 17.03 -25.23
C LEU A 77 -1.23 18.50 -25.39
N HIS A 78 -1.57 18.86 -26.62
CA HIS A 78 -1.87 20.23 -27.07
C HIS A 78 -0.67 21.19 -26.91
N ARG A 79 -0.91 22.49 -27.13
CA ARG A 79 0.14 23.53 -27.17
C ARG A 79 -0.28 24.80 -26.45
N GLY A 80 0.71 25.52 -25.93
CA GLY A 80 0.53 26.85 -25.35
C GLY A 80 -0.37 26.82 -24.12
N PHE A 81 -1.34 27.73 -24.06
CA PHE A 81 -2.29 27.81 -22.95
C PHE A 81 -3.09 26.51 -22.80
N HIS A 82 -3.47 25.84 -23.89
CA HIS A 82 -4.27 24.60 -23.83
C HIS A 82 -3.45 23.33 -23.54
N ARG A 83 -2.15 23.44 -23.25
CA ARG A 83 -1.29 22.28 -22.95
C ARG A 83 -1.78 21.56 -21.69
N LYS A 84 -1.94 20.24 -21.75
CA LYS A 84 -2.38 19.40 -20.62
C LYS A 84 -1.38 18.29 -20.35
N ALA A 85 -1.11 18.02 -19.08
CA ALA A 85 -0.46 16.77 -18.67
C ALA A 85 -1.53 15.67 -18.62
N THR A 86 -1.58 14.81 -19.64
CA THR A 86 -2.67 13.85 -19.88
C THR A 86 -2.20 12.56 -20.55
N THR A 87 -3.11 11.61 -20.68
CA THR A 87 -2.88 10.29 -21.30
C THR A 87 -2.90 10.38 -22.81
N ALA A 88 -2.38 9.36 -23.50
CA ALA A 88 -2.50 9.29 -24.95
C ALA A 88 -3.98 9.39 -25.38
N GLY A 89 -4.29 10.33 -26.29
CA GLY A 89 -5.67 10.60 -26.73
C GLY A 89 -6.51 11.47 -25.78
N ASP A 90 -5.93 12.01 -24.70
CA ASP A 90 -6.64 12.81 -23.67
C ASP A 90 -7.85 12.08 -23.07
N VAL A 91 -7.69 10.78 -22.81
CA VAL A 91 -8.74 9.92 -22.25
C VAL A 91 -8.62 9.77 -20.72
N PRO A 92 -9.69 9.42 -20.01
CA PRO A 92 -9.62 9.15 -18.58
C PRO A 92 -8.65 8.02 -18.24
N TYR A 93 -8.16 7.96 -16.99
CA TYR A 93 -7.18 6.94 -16.60
C TYR A 93 -7.67 5.51 -16.77
N ILE A 94 -8.98 5.27 -16.58
CA ILE A 94 -9.59 3.95 -16.71
C ILE A 94 -9.57 3.42 -18.15
N ASP A 95 -9.59 4.33 -19.13
CA ASP A 95 -9.60 4.03 -20.57
C ASP A 95 -8.18 4.07 -21.18
N SER A 96 -7.17 4.25 -20.32
CA SER A 96 -5.76 4.34 -20.70
C SER A 96 -4.97 3.13 -20.20
N ASP A 97 -3.70 3.10 -20.54
CA ASP A 97 -2.73 2.10 -20.12
C ASP A 97 -2.30 2.22 -18.63
N CYS A 98 -3.01 3.02 -17.83
CA CYS A 98 -2.67 3.26 -16.44
C CYS A 98 -2.82 2.00 -15.57
N VAL A 99 -1.76 1.61 -14.87
CA VAL A 99 -1.77 0.47 -13.93
C VAL A 99 -2.15 0.86 -12.48
N PHE A 100 -2.61 2.10 -12.28
CA PHE A 100 -3.06 2.66 -10.99
C PHE A 100 -2.04 2.55 -9.84
N CYS A 101 -0.73 2.62 -10.14
CA CYS A 101 0.31 2.61 -9.13
C CYS A 101 0.27 3.86 -8.21
N GLY A 102 -0.31 4.97 -8.69
CA GLY A 102 -0.44 6.22 -7.94
C GLY A 102 0.87 6.96 -7.69
N GLN A 103 1.92 6.68 -8.46
CA GLN A 103 3.19 7.41 -8.36
C GLN A 103 3.02 8.90 -8.71
N CYS A 104 2.21 9.21 -9.72
CA CYS A 104 1.87 10.58 -10.09
C CYS A 104 1.26 11.39 -8.93
N VAL A 105 0.40 10.75 -8.12
CA VAL A 105 -0.22 11.36 -6.93
C VAL A 105 0.80 11.60 -5.82
N ALA A 106 1.77 10.70 -5.67
CA ALA A 106 2.81 10.80 -4.66
C ALA A 106 3.72 12.02 -4.89
N VAL A 107 3.97 12.36 -6.15
CA VAL A 107 4.87 13.47 -6.53
C VAL A 107 4.16 14.78 -6.86
N CYS A 108 2.85 14.77 -7.06
CA CYS A 108 2.10 15.98 -7.43
C CYS A 108 2.23 17.06 -6.32
N PRO A 109 2.75 18.26 -6.63
CA PRO A 109 2.97 19.30 -5.63
C PRO A 109 1.71 20.10 -5.28
N THR A 110 0.65 19.99 -6.10
CA THR A 110 -0.63 20.71 -5.92
C THR A 110 -1.78 19.74 -5.70
N GLY A 111 -3.00 20.27 -5.55
CA GLY A 111 -4.23 19.47 -5.46
C GLY A 111 -4.72 18.91 -6.79
N ALA A 112 -3.90 18.91 -7.86
CA ALA A 112 -4.32 18.43 -9.17
C ALA A 112 -4.51 16.90 -9.22
N LEU A 113 -3.77 16.18 -8.38
CA LEU A 113 -3.88 14.74 -8.22
C LEU A 113 -4.00 14.43 -6.73
N THR A 114 -5.14 13.90 -6.30
CA THR A 114 -5.42 13.55 -4.91
C THR A 114 -5.95 12.12 -4.81
N LYS A 115 -5.95 11.57 -3.59
CA LYS A 115 -6.46 10.21 -3.33
C LYS A 115 -7.90 10.34 -2.87
N LYS A 116 -8.83 9.65 -3.55
CA LYS A 116 -10.25 9.61 -3.18
C LYS A 116 -10.45 9.22 -1.72
N SER A 117 -9.68 8.23 -1.26
CA SER A 117 -9.80 7.72 0.10
C SER A 117 -9.44 8.73 1.18
N MET A 118 -8.70 9.79 0.87
CA MET A 118 -8.31 10.84 1.80
C MET A 118 -9.07 12.15 1.59
N ALA A 119 -9.83 12.27 0.50
CA ALA A 119 -10.53 13.50 0.16
C ALA A 119 -11.56 13.83 1.22
N GLU A 120 -11.59 15.09 1.67
CA GLU A 120 -12.55 15.61 2.66
C GLU A 120 -12.54 14.92 4.03
N LYS A 121 -11.54 14.08 4.34
CA LYS A 121 -11.49 13.32 5.60
C LYS A 121 -10.68 13.96 6.72
N ALA A 122 -9.67 14.77 6.38
CA ALA A 122 -8.78 15.43 7.34
C ALA A 122 -7.89 16.47 6.63
N ARG A 123 -7.39 17.47 7.38
CA ARG A 123 -6.29 18.31 6.88
C ARG A 123 -4.97 17.61 7.04
N ARG A 124 -3.98 18.03 6.24
CA ARG A 124 -2.65 17.40 6.23
C ARG A 124 -1.90 17.51 7.55
N TRP A 125 -2.14 18.57 8.32
CA TRP A 125 -1.56 18.77 9.66
C TRP A 125 -2.31 18.03 10.78
N ASP A 126 -3.54 17.57 10.53
CA ASP A 126 -4.30 16.75 11.49
C ASP A 126 -3.92 15.25 11.38
N LEU A 127 -3.12 14.88 10.38
CA LEU A 127 -2.74 13.48 10.15
C LEU A 127 -1.62 13.05 11.08
N GLU A 128 -1.90 12.03 11.88
CA GLU A 128 -0.85 11.22 12.48
C GLU A 128 -0.26 10.30 11.40
N ARG A 129 1.07 10.18 11.41
CA ARG A 129 1.81 9.32 10.49
C ARG A 129 2.40 8.16 11.26
N VAL A 130 1.97 6.94 10.90
CA VAL A 130 2.48 5.72 11.52
C VAL A 130 3.22 4.91 10.44
N THR A 131 4.54 4.88 10.52
CA THR A 131 5.36 4.11 9.57
C THR A 131 5.16 2.62 9.78
N THR A 132 4.96 1.89 8.69
CA THR A 132 4.75 0.44 8.71
C THR A 132 5.29 -0.21 7.43
N THR A 133 5.10 -1.52 7.32
CA THR A 133 5.54 -2.34 6.18
C THR A 133 4.32 -2.91 5.45
N CYS A 134 4.40 -2.92 4.12
CA CYS A 134 3.39 -3.51 3.24
C CYS A 134 3.22 -5.01 3.53
N PRO A 135 2.00 -5.49 3.88
CA PRO A 135 1.80 -6.89 4.21
C PRO A 135 1.60 -7.77 2.97
N PHE A 136 1.83 -7.30 1.73
CA PHE A 136 1.40 -8.00 0.51
C PHE A 136 2.46 -8.94 -0.09
N CYS A 137 3.52 -8.39 -0.67
CA CYS A 137 4.59 -9.16 -1.31
C CYS A 137 5.86 -9.15 -0.45
N GLY A 138 6.78 -10.06 -0.75
CA GLY A 138 8.05 -10.20 -0.02
C GLY A 138 9.04 -9.04 -0.20
N THR A 139 8.73 -8.02 -1.01
CA THR A 139 9.58 -6.84 -1.19
C THR A 139 9.74 -6.06 0.11
N GLY A 140 8.69 -5.99 0.95
CA GLY A 140 8.77 -5.28 2.23
C GLY A 140 8.75 -3.75 2.11
N CYS A 141 8.03 -3.18 1.13
CA CYS A 141 7.94 -1.73 0.97
C CYS A 141 7.42 -1.04 2.25
N ASN A 142 8.09 0.01 2.71
CA ASN A 142 7.66 0.84 3.84
C ASN A 142 6.89 2.08 3.37
N PHE A 143 5.96 2.51 4.21
CA PHE A 143 5.14 3.71 4.00
C PHE A 143 4.53 4.19 5.31
N ASP A 144 3.91 5.37 5.30
CA ASP A 144 3.20 5.88 6.47
C ASP A 144 1.70 5.66 6.29
N LEU A 145 1.06 5.05 7.29
CA LEU A 145 -0.40 5.12 7.43
C LEU A 145 -0.77 6.56 7.80
N ALA A 146 -1.70 7.14 7.06
CA ALA A 146 -2.34 8.41 7.42
C ALA A 146 -3.51 8.10 8.35
N VAL A 147 -3.36 8.46 9.62
CA VAL A 147 -4.33 8.21 10.69
C VAL A 147 -4.99 9.52 11.09
N ASN A 148 -6.31 9.50 11.21
CA ASN A 148 -7.10 10.59 11.76
C ASN A 148 -8.09 10.01 12.78
N GLN A 149 -8.13 10.58 13.99
CA GLN A 149 -9.02 10.12 15.08
C GLN A 149 -8.98 8.59 15.31
N GLY A 150 -7.77 8.02 15.32
CA GLY A 150 -7.57 6.58 15.52
C GLY A 150 -7.99 5.69 14.34
N LYS A 151 -8.38 6.27 13.19
CA LYS A 151 -8.72 5.54 11.97
C LYS A 151 -7.71 5.79 10.87
N VAL A 152 -7.24 4.72 10.24
CA VAL A 152 -6.52 4.79 8.96
C VAL A 152 -7.46 5.34 7.90
N ILE A 153 -7.05 6.41 7.23
CA ILE A 153 -7.78 7.04 6.12
C ILE A 153 -7.00 7.03 4.80
N GLY A 154 -5.75 6.56 4.82
CA GLY A 154 -4.92 6.47 3.62
C GLY A 154 -3.52 5.98 3.91
N VAL A 155 -2.73 5.89 2.84
CA VAL A 155 -1.29 5.61 2.87
C VAL A 155 -0.56 6.80 2.27
N LEU A 156 0.50 7.28 2.89
CA LEU A 156 1.42 8.30 2.39
C LEU A 156 2.74 7.64 2.01
N SER A 157 3.33 8.08 0.89
CA SER A 157 4.69 7.66 0.53
C SER A 157 5.68 8.25 1.53
N ASN A 158 6.64 7.43 1.97
CA ASN A 158 7.74 7.86 2.81
C ASN A 158 9.03 7.91 1.95
N PRO A 159 9.56 9.11 1.63
CA PRO A 159 10.79 9.25 0.86
C PRO A 159 12.00 8.56 1.45
N ASP A 160 12.02 8.41 2.77
CA ASP A 160 13.14 7.87 3.55
C ASP A 160 12.96 6.36 3.81
N ALA A 161 11.98 5.72 3.17
CA ALA A 161 11.76 4.28 3.25
C ALA A 161 12.97 3.51 2.67
N PRO A 162 13.59 2.59 3.43
CA PRO A 162 14.86 1.97 3.06
C PRO A 162 14.77 1.05 1.84
N VAL A 163 13.61 0.43 1.59
CA VAL A 163 13.44 -0.55 0.51
C VAL A 163 12.99 0.09 -0.80
N ASN A 164 12.03 1.01 -0.73
CA ASN A 164 11.25 1.46 -1.88
C ASN A 164 11.24 2.98 -2.06
N GLY A 165 11.84 3.72 -1.13
CA GLY A 165 11.65 5.17 -1.02
C GLY A 165 10.18 5.54 -1.19
N ARG A 166 9.88 6.49 -2.09
CA ARG A 166 8.51 6.97 -2.32
C ARG A 166 7.62 5.98 -3.09
N SER A 167 8.20 4.95 -3.72
CA SER A 167 7.50 4.10 -4.69
C SER A 167 6.63 3.06 -4.02
N LEU A 168 5.41 2.88 -4.51
CA LEU A 168 4.47 1.85 -4.05
C LEU A 168 3.64 1.37 -5.25
N CYS A 169 3.28 0.09 -5.25
CA CYS A 169 2.28 -0.44 -6.18
C CYS A 169 0.85 -0.14 -5.70
N VAL A 170 -0.14 -0.44 -6.57
CA VAL A 170 -1.56 -0.26 -6.27
C VAL A 170 -1.99 -0.92 -4.95
N LYS A 171 -1.48 -2.12 -4.65
CA LYS A 171 -1.84 -2.88 -3.44
C LYS A 171 -1.39 -2.17 -2.16
N GLY A 172 -0.11 -1.79 -2.09
CA GLY A 172 0.43 -1.10 -0.91
C GLY A 172 -0.12 0.31 -0.75
N ARG A 173 -0.44 1.00 -1.85
CA ARG A 173 -0.91 2.39 -1.82
C ARG A 173 -2.40 2.52 -1.50
N PHE A 174 -3.23 1.58 -1.96
CA PHE A 174 -4.69 1.70 -1.91
C PHE A 174 -5.40 0.52 -1.24
N GLY A 175 -4.79 -0.67 -1.20
CA GLY A 175 -5.40 -1.89 -0.67
C GLY A 175 -5.30 -2.05 0.84
N TRP A 176 -5.60 -1.02 1.63
CA TRP A 176 -5.56 -1.07 3.10
C TRP A 176 -6.95 -1.13 3.74
N ASP A 177 -8.00 -0.82 2.99
CA ASP A 177 -9.39 -0.66 3.45
C ASP A 177 -10.06 -1.97 3.90
N PHE A 178 -9.49 -3.13 3.54
CA PHE A 178 -9.97 -4.45 3.98
C PHE A 178 -10.06 -4.59 5.51
N ILE A 179 -9.32 -3.79 6.28
CA ILE A 179 -9.41 -3.77 7.76
C ILE A 179 -10.78 -3.32 8.26
N TYR A 180 -11.55 -2.61 7.44
CA TYR A 180 -12.90 -2.14 7.71
C TYR A 180 -13.98 -2.92 6.96
N ASN A 181 -13.62 -4.00 6.26
CA ASN A 181 -14.59 -4.81 5.54
C ASN A 181 -15.64 -5.38 6.52
N GLU A 182 -16.92 -5.30 6.14
CA GLU A 182 -18.03 -5.78 6.97
C GLU A 182 -17.96 -7.28 7.24
N LYS A 183 -17.33 -8.06 6.34
CA LYS A 183 -17.12 -9.50 6.48
C LYS A 183 -15.94 -9.87 7.38
N ARG A 184 -15.22 -8.90 7.95
CA ARG A 184 -14.13 -9.16 8.88
C ARG A 184 -14.68 -9.78 10.17
N LEU A 185 -14.17 -10.97 10.51
CA LEU A 185 -14.50 -11.62 11.78
C LEU A 185 -13.94 -10.81 12.95
N LYS A 186 -14.80 -10.54 13.94
CA LYS A 186 -14.47 -9.74 15.14
C LYS A 186 -14.63 -10.54 16.44
N THR A 187 -15.34 -11.66 16.36
CA THR A 187 -15.72 -12.55 17.46
C THR A 187 -15.38 -13.99 17.08
N PRO A 188 -15.00 -14.85 18.03
CA PRO A 188 -14.88 -16.28 17.80
C PRO A 188 -16.20 -16.89 17.32
N LEU A 189 -16.12 -17.88 16.44
CA LEU A 189 -17.27 -18.62 15.94
C LEU A 189 -17.10 -20.12 16.22
N ILE A 190 -18.09 -20.74 16.85
CA ILE A 190 -18.13 -22.18 17.12
C ILE A 190 -19.19 -22.83 16.22
N LYS A 191 -18.85 -23.97 15.61
CA LYS A 191 -19.78 -24.71 14.76
C LYS A 191 -20.69 -25.60 15.61
N ARG A 192 -21.97 -25.26 15.72
CA ARG A 192 -23.01 -26.05 16.40
C ARG A 192 -24.08 -26.46 15.39
N ASN A 193 -24.49 -27.74 15.39
CA ASN A 193 -25.52 -28.26 14.49
C ASN A 193 -25.30 -27.90 13.00
N GLY A 194 -24.04 -27.88 12.56
CA GLY A 194 -23.68 -27.55 11.18
C GLY A 194 -23.55 -26.06 10.86
N LYS A 195 -23.89 -25.14 11.77
CA LYS A 195 -23.83 -23.69 11.58
C LYS A 195 -22.81 -23.04 12.50
N PHE A 196 -22.19 -21.95 12.04
CA PHE A 196 -21.31 -21.14 12.88
C PHE A 196 -22.13 -20.15 13.70
N GLU A 197 -21.91 -20.15 15.00
CA GLU A 197 -22.54 -19.27 15.97
C GLU A 197 -21.46 -18.49 16.72
N GLU A 198 -21.73 -17.22 17.07
CA GLU A 198 -20.80 -16.42 17.87
C GLU A 198 -20.59 -17.01 19.27
N ALA A 199 -19.36 -16.91 19.76
CA ALA A 199 -18.97 -17.39 21.08
C ALA A 199 -18.05 -16.38 21.79
N SER A 200 -17.95 -16.50 23.12
CA SER A 200 -16.95 -15.76 23.88
C SER A 200 -15.56 -16.36 23.65
N TRP A 201 -14.51 -15.59 23.97
CA TRP A 201 -13.14 -16.08 23.94
C TRP A 201 -12.92 -17.22 24.93
N ASP A 202 -13.48 -17.13 26.15
CA ASP A 202 -13.35 -18.17 27.17
C ASP A 202 -13.99 -19.48 26.70
N GLU A 203 -15.20 -19.42 26.14
CA GLU A 203 -15.88 -20.61 25.62
C GLU A 203 -15.09 -21.24 24.47
N ALA A 204 -14.60 -20.41 23.54
CA ALA A 204 -13.81 -20.89 22.40
C ALA A 204 -12.51 -21.57 22.87
N PHE A 205 -11.79 -20.97 23.81
CA PHE A 205 -10.55 -21.54 24.32
C PHE A 205 -10.76 -22.79 25.16
N GLU A 206 -11.79 -22.84 26.02
CA GLU A 206 -12.16 -24.02 26.80
C GLU A 206 -12.44 -25.21 25.87
N LEU A 207 -13.25 -24.98 24.82
CA LEU A 207 -13.57 -26.01 23.83
C LEU A 207 -12.33 -26.49 23.07
N ILE A 208 -11.46 -25.58 22.63
CA ILE A 208 -10.21 -25.92 21.95
C ILE A 208 -9.32 -26.76 22.86
N ALA A 209 -9.10 -26.32 24.10
CA ALA A 209 -8.26 -27.01 25.07
C ALA A 209 -8.79 -28.40 25.39
N GLN A 210 -10.10 -28.53 25.64
CA GLN A 210 -10.76 -29.82 25.87
C GLN A 210 -10.53 -30.76 24.68
N LYS A 211 -10.82 -30.32 23.45
CA LYS A 211 -10.69 -31.15 22.24
C LYS A 211 -9.25 -31.53 21.95
N PHE A 212 -8.31 -30.64 22.20
CA PHE A 212 -6.88 -30.91 22.02
C PHE A 212 -6.41 -31.96 23.02
N ASN A 213 -6.78 -31.85 24.30
CA ASN A 213 -6.41 -32.83 25.31
C ASN A 213 -7.05 -34.20 25.05
N GLU A 214 -8.33 -34.26 24.70
CA GLU A 214 -9.04 -35.48 24.32
C GLU A 214 -8.35 -36.18 23.14
N ASN A 215 -8.05 -35.44 22.06
CA ASN A 215 -7.42 -35.99 20.88
C ASN A 215 -5.97 -36.44 21.15
N LYS A 216 -5.20 -35.67 21.92
CA LYS A 216 -3.83 -36.02 22.29
C LYS A 216 -3.77 -37.29 23.13
N ALA A 217 -4.68 -37.45 24.10
CA ALA A 217 -4.77 -38.66 24.92
C ALA A 217 -5.15 -39.90 24.10
N LYS A 218 -6.03 -39.74 23.09
CA LYS A 218 -6.53 -40.85 22.28
C LYS A 218 -5.58 -41.26 21.14
N ASN A 219 -5.04 -40.30 20.41
CA ASN A 219 -4.35 -40.51 19.14
C ASN A 219 -2.85 -40.12 19.19
N GLY A 220 -2.38 -39.60 20.32
CA GLY A 220 -0.99 -39.15 20.48
C GLY A 220 -0.70 -37.80 19.81
N PRO A 221 0.54 -37.29 19.98
CA PRO A 221 0.93 -35.95 19.54
C PRO A 221 1.02 -35.80 18.02
N ASP A 222 1.37 -36.86 17.28
CA ASP A 222 1.52 -36.81 15.81
C ASP A 222 0.19 -36.75 15.05
N SER A 223 -0.94 -36.81 15.76
CA SER A 223 -2.27 -36.55 15.18
C SER A 223 -2.54 -35.06 14.94
N PHE A 224 -1.66 -34.16 15.40
CA PHE A 224 -1.77 -32.73 15.17
C PHE A 224 -0.88 -32.27 14.03
N ALA A 225 -1.29 -31.18 13.37
CA ALA A 225 -0.45 -30.41 12.46
C ALA A 225 -0.79 -28.92 12.58
N ALA A 226 0.20 -28.06 12.34
CA ALA A 226 0.01 -26.61 12.27
C ALA A 226 0.48 -26.07 10.92
N LEU A 227 -0.34 -25.20 10.32
CA LEU A 227 0.01 -24.44 9.13
C LEU A 227 0.14 -22.97 9.52
N SER A 228 1.35 -22.42 9.44
CA SER A 228 1.60 -21.01 9.72
C SER A 228 1.50 -20.16 8.45
N SER A 229 1.54 -18.84 8.59
CA SER A 229 1.28 -17.89 7.50
C SER A 229 2.46 -16.94 7.27
N ALA A 230 2.87 -16.78 6.01
CA ALA A 230 3.84 -15.73 5.61
C ALA A 230 3.28 -14.31 5.74
N ARG A 231 1.97 -14.18 6.02
CA ARG A 231 1.29 -12.90 6.23
C ARG A 231 1.27 -12.47 7.69
N CYS A 232 1.60 -13.40 8.59
CA CYS A 232 1.78 -13.17 10.03
C CYS A 232 3.23 -12.75 10.31
N THR A 233 3.47 -12.23 11.51
CA THR A 233 4.82 -11.81 11.90
C THR A 233 5.70 -13.02 12.22
N ASN A 234 7.02 -12.78 12.31
CA ASN A 234 7.97 -13.82 12.68
C ASN A 234 7.77 -14.28 14.13
N GLU A 235 7.33 -13.38 15.02
CA GLU A 235 7.00 -13.66 16.40
C GLU A 235 5.79 -14.59 16.50
N GLU A 236 4.73 -14.33 15.73
CA GLU A 236 3.54 -15.20 15.67
C GLU A 236 3.91 -16.58 15.11
N ASN A 237 4.70 -16.63 14.04
CA ASN A 237 5.19 -17.89 13.48
C ASN A 237 6.09 -18.64 14.48
N PHE A 238 6.90 -17.94 15.27
CA PHE A 238 7.68 -18.53 16.36
C PHE A 238 6.78 -19.11 17.46
N LEU A 239 5.71 -18.40 17.84
CA LEU A 239 4.74 -18.89 18.83
C LEU A 239 4.01 -20.14 18.32
N VAL A 240 3.56 -20.16 17.07
CA VAL A 240 2.89 -21.32 16.46
C VAL A 240 3.82 -22.53 16.49
N GLN A 241 5.06 -22.40 16.00
CA GLN A 241 5.97 -23.54 15.97
C GLN A 241 6.35 -24.00 17.39
N LYS A 242 6.47 -23.06 18.34
CA LYS A 242 6.77 -23.37 19.75
C LYS A 242 5.61 -24.12 20.39
N PHE A 243 4.39 -23.66 20.17
CA PHE A 243 3.19 -24.33 20.66
C PHE A 243 3.09 -25.76 20.11
N THR A 244 3.27 -25.95 18.80
CA THR A 244 3.19 -27.29 18.20
C THR A 244 4.31 -28.22 18.70
N ARG A 245 5.56 -27.75 18.76
CA ARG A 245 6.69 -28.58 19.18
C ARG A 245 6.74 -28.82 20.67
N ALA A 246 6.65 -27.77 21.48
CA ALA A 246 6.85 -27.86 22.91
C ALA A 246 5.59 -28.29 23.67
N HIS A 247 4.39 -27.86 23.23
CA HIS A 247 3.15 -28.17 23.93
C HIS A 247 2.42 -29.37 23.30
N LEU A 248 2.19 -29.37 21.98
CA LEU A 248 1.54 -30.51 21.34
C LEU A 248 2.47 -31.73 21.26
N GLY A 249 3.77 -31.51 21.09
CA GLY A 249 4.78 -32.57 21.13
C GLY A 249 5.06 -33.22 19.77
N THR A 250 4.79 -32.51 18.67
CA THR A 250 5.03 -33.00 17.30
C THR A 250 5.81 -31.99 16.47
N ASN A 251 6.47 -32.46 15.42
CA ASN A 251 7.17 -31.64 14.44
C ASN A 251 6.35 -31.33 13.20
N ASN A 252 5.07 -31.71 13.17
CA ASN A 252 4.13 -31.44 12.10
C ASN A 252 3.77 -29.95 12.04
N VAL A 253 4.71 -29.14 11.55
CA VAL A 253 4.56 -27.70 11.32
C VAL A 253 4.96 -27.43 9.88
N ASP A 254 4.09 -26.78 9.12
CA ASP A 254 4.38 -26.38 7.75
C ASP A 254 3.96 -24.93 7.47
N HIS A 255 4.36 -24.43 6.31
CA HIS A 255 4.24 -23.03 5.93
C HIS A 255 4.03 -22.90 4.42
N CYS A 256 3.44 -21.80 3.96
CA CYS A 256 3.18 -21.60 2.52
C CYS A 256 4.46 -21.59 1.65
N ALA A 257 5.65 -21.39 2.24
CA ALA A 257 6.92 -21.53 1.53
C ALA A 257 7.13 -22.93 0.93
N ARG A 258 6.46 -23.97 1.46
CA ARG A 258 6.51 -25.34 0.93
C ARG A 258 6.18 -25.40 -0.56
N THR A 259 5.18 -24.63 -1.00
CA THR A 259 4.69 -24.66 -2.39
C THR A 259 5.36 -23.61 -3.28
N CYS A 260 5.83 -22.49 -2.72
CA CYS A 260 6.36 -21.38 -3.53
C CYS A 260 7.87 -21.46 -3.78
N HIS A 261 8.69 -21.79 -2.77
CA HIS A 261 10.16 -21.64 -2.86
C HIS A 261 10.96 -22.79 -2.21
N ALA A 262 10.32 -23.90 -1.81
CA ALA A 262 11.02 -25.00 -1.16
C ALA A 262 12.20 -25.57 -1.98
N PRO A 263 12.12 -25.75 -3.31
CA PRO A 263 13.27 -26.21 -4.10
C PRO A 263 14.42 -25.21 -4.09
N SER A 264 14.14 -23.91 -4.14
CA SER A 264 15.15 -22.86 -4.08
C SER A 264 15.91 -22.88 -2.75
N VAL A 265 15.19 -22.99 -1.64
CA VAL A 265 15.79 -23.09 -0.29
C VAL A 265 16.72 -24.31 -0.20
N ALA A 266 16.25 -25.47 -0.66
CA ALA A 266 17.05 -26.70 -0.62
C ALA A 266 18.27 -26.64 -1.56
N GLY A 267 18.09 -26.17 -2.78
CA GLY A 267 19.16 -26.06 -3.77
C GLY A 267 20.27 -25.09 -3.33
N LEU A 268 19.89 -23.88 -2.89
CA LEU A 268 20.87 -22.89 -2.43
C LEU A 268 21.54 -23.32 -1.12
N ALA A 269 20.82 -23.94 -0.19
CA ALA A 269 21.44 -24.47 1.02
C ALA A 269 22.50 -25.54 0.71
N ASN A 270 22.23 -26.44 -0.25
CA ASN A 270 23.19 -27.46 -0.66
C ASN A 270 24.40 -26.87 -1.41
N SER A 271 24.20 -25.83 -2.22
CA SER A 271 25.26 -25.25 -3.06
C SER A 271 26.10 -24.19 -2.34
N PHE A 272 25.47 -23.35 -1.51
CA PHE A 272 26.08 -22.16 -0.89
C PHE A 272 26.00 -22.14 0.64
N GLY A 273 25.33 -23.11 1.26
CA GLY A 273 25.15 -23.17 2.72
C GLY A 273 24.02 -22.29 3.26
N SER A 274 23.32 -21.53 2.43
CA SER A 274 22.18 -20.68 2.82
C SER A 274 21.03 -20.80 1.83
N GLY A 275 19.81 -20.95 2.34
CA GLY A 275 18.58 -21.06 1.54
C GLY A 275 17.87 -19.72 1.28
N ALA A 276 18.62 -18.63 1.18
CA ALA A 276 18.09 -17.26 1.08
C ALA A 276 18.61 -16.52 -0.16
N MET A 277 18.01 -15.36 -0.46
CA MET A 277 18.51 -14.45 -1.50
C MET A 277 19.93 -13.99 -1.15
N THR A 278 20.79 -13.90 -2.15
CA THR A 278 22.24 -13.64 -2.00
C THR A 278 22.62 -12.16 -2.06
N ASN A 279 21.71 -11.29 -2.48
CA ASN A 279 21.95 -9.89 -2.81
C ASN A 279 20.80 -9.02 -2.29
N ILE A 280 21.06 -7.75 -2.00
CA ILE A 280 20.01 -6.77 -1.68
C ILE A 280 19.46 -6.12 -2.95
N ILE A 281 18.24 -5.57 -2.89
CA ILE A 281 17.59 -4.95 -4.06
C ILE A 281 18.41 -3.77 -4.63
N ALA A 282 19.11 -3.01 -3.77
CA ALA A 282 19.92 -1.85 -4.20
C ALA A 282 21.08 -2.21 -5.12
N GLU A 283 21.66 -3.42 -5.01
CA GLU A 283 22.76 -3.86 -5.87
C GLU A 283 22.34 -3.94 -7.36
N ILE A 284 21.04 -4.08 -7.63
CA ILE A 284 20.49 -4.04 -9.00
C ILE A 284 20.71 -2.68 -9.66
N SER A 285 20.53 -1.58 -8.92
CA SER A 285 20.71 -0.22 -9.46
C SER A 285 22.14 0.27 -9.38
N ASP A 286 22.88 -0.17 -8.35
CA ASP A 286 24.14 0.46 -7.97
C ASP A 286 25.35 -0.26 -8.57
N GLU A 287 25.25 -1.58 -8.82
CA GLU A 287 26.41 -2.40 -9.19
C GLU A 287 26.16 -3.28 -10.42
N ALA A 288 24.92 -3.69 -10.71
CA ALA A 288 24.65 -4.65 -11.77
C ALA A 288 24.82 -4.04 -13.19
N GLU A 289 25.74 -4.61 -13.97
CA GLU A 289 25.91 -4.27 -15.39
C GLU A 289 24.99 -5.09 -16.32
N LEU A 290 24.56 -6.27 -15.86
CA LEU A 290 23.72 -7.21 -16.60
C LEU A 290 22.78 -7.95 -15.64
N LEU A 291 21.51 -8.11 -16.07
CA LEU A 291 20.53 -8.94 -15.37
C LEU A 291 20.17 -10.14 -16.26
N PHE A 292 20.23 -11.34 -15.67
CA PHE A 292 19.72 -12.56 -16.28
C PHE A 292 18.49 -13.01 -15.48
N LEU A 293 17.32 -12.99 -16.14
CA LEU A 293 16.01 -13.31 -15.55
C LEU A 293 15.44 -14.58 -16.16
#